data_AF-A0A8B3S1K8-F1
#
_entry.id   AF-A0A8B3S1K8-F1
#
_cell.length_a   1.000
_cell.length_b   1.000
_cell.length_c   1.000
_cell.angle_alpha   90.00
_cell.angle_beta   90.00
_cell.angle_gamma   90.00
#
_symmetry.space_group_name_H-M   'P 1'
#
loop_
_entity.id
_entity.type
_entity.pdbx_description
1 polymer ?
#
loop_
_entity_poly.entity_id
_entity_poly.type
_entity_poly.pdbx_seq_one_letter_code
_entity_poly.pdbx_strand_id
1 'polypeptide(L)'
;MKNDDKVVEVSVGRVESILITTSAAITTDAIQFAVENNIDIVFLDCFGDPFGRVWHSKLGSTVLIRRRQLEAGRGELGFGLAREWVVQKVENQLVFLKDLKKNRPSVRELLGEYIGELEEFRGKVEALEGLLEDRRLSIMGLEGMASRCYFDALSLIMPDGWRFVGRSRNPAQDGFNCLLNYSYGVLYSMVEKACIIAGLDPYVGFLHTDNYNKKSFVFDLIEVFRIYADRTVVNLFSKKQVHEGLFDSIPGGLYLNKKGKTLLIQTLNETFDRKVKYRGRNIKIRNVIQYECHSIANNLIKDWNISGDVKK
;
A
#
# COMPACT_ATOMS: atom_id res chain seq x y z
N MET A 1 13.35 -22.47 9.42
CA MET A 1 11.89 -22.48 9.71
C MET A 1 11.41 -23.93 9.74
N LYS A 2 10.55 -24.34 10.68
CA LYS A 2 10.02 -25.72 10.76
C LYS A 2 8.52 -25.73 10.45
N ASN A 3 8.09 -26.51 9.45
CA ASN A 3 6.68 -26.70 9.10
C ASN A 3 6.44 -28.20 8.87
N ASP A 4 5.57 -28.84 9.66
CA ASP A 4 5.25 -30.28 9.57
C ASP A 4 6.51 -31.16 9.36
N ASP A 5 7.49 -30.99 10.24
CA ASP A 5 8.83 -31.63 10.23
C ASP A 5 9.79 -31.31 9.07
N LYS A 6 9.42 -30.41 8.14
CA LYS A 6 10.35 -29.87 7.14
C LYS A 6 11.12 -28.68 7.70
N VAL A 7 12.46 -28.80 7.68
CA VAL A 7 13.38 -27.69 7.95
C VAL A 7 13.68 -26.99 6.64
N VAL A 8 13.38 -25.69 6.59
CA VAL A 8 13.78 -24.81 5.48
C VAL A 8 14.80 -23.82 5.99
N GLU A 9 15.97 -23.81 5.33
CA GLU A 9 17.04 -22.84 5.56
C GLU A 9 16.97 -21.75 4.49
N VAL A 10 17.06 -20.49 4.94
CA VAL A 10 17.03 -19.34 4.05
C VAL A 10 18.18 -18.41 4.44
N SER A 11 18.97 -18.01 3.45
CA SER A 11 20.06 -17.05 3.66
C SER A 11 19.50 -15.70 4.10
N VAL A 12 20.08 -15.12 5.15
CA VAL A 12 19.65 -13.85 5.73
C VAL A 12 19.60 -12.71 4.71
N GLY A 13 20.57 -12.64 3.79
CA GLY A 13 20.61 -11.61 2.75
C GLY A 13 19.51 -11.73 1.68
N ARG A 14 18.72 -12.80 1.69
CA ARG A 14 17.55 -12.99 0.81
C ARG A 14 16.22 -12.70 1.53
N VAL A 15 16.25 -12.47 2.83
CA VAL A 15 15.06 -12.20 3.63
C VAL A 15 15.00 -10.70 3.89
N GLU A 16 13.96 -10.06 3.39
CA GLU A 16 13.71 -8.65 3.72
C GLU A 16 12.83 -8.53 4.96
N SER A 17 11.81 -9.37 5.10
CA SER A 17 10.85 -9.33 6.20
C SER A 17 10.34 -10.73 6.53
N ILE A 18 9.87 -10.92 7.76
CA ILE A 18 9.21 -12.14 8.25
C ILE A 18 7.77 -11.76 8.63
N LEU A 19 6.80 -12.33 7.92
CA LEU A 19 5.38 -12.14 8.21
C LEU A 19 4.83 -13.35 8.98
N ILE A 20 4.42 -13.12 10.22
CA ILE A 20 3.73 -14.12 11.04
C ILE A 20 2.22 -13.94 10.82
N THR A 21 1.64 -14.85 10.04
CA THR A 21 0.26 -14.73 9.51
C THR A 21 -0.70 -15.80 10.01
N THR A 22 -0.16 -16.77 10.73
CA THR A 22 -0.85 -17.87 11.41
C THR A 22 -0.14 -18.13 12.73
N SER A 23 -0.69 -18.99 13.58
CA SER A 23 -0.03 -19.43 14.82
C SER A 23 1.38 -19.95 14.53
N ALA A 24 2.38 -19.32 15.14
CA ALA A 24 3.79 -19.68 15.01
C ALA A 24 4.54 -19.33 16.30
N ALA A 25 5.62 -20.07 16.57
CA ALA A 25 6.58 -19.75 17.62
C ALA A 25 7.88 -19.24 17.01
N ILE A 26 8.50 -18.24 17.64
CA ILE A 26 9.79 -17.67 17.26
C ILE A 26 10.64 -17.51 18.51
N THR A 27 11.91 -17.94 18.44
CA THR A 27 12.85 -17.85 19.56
C THR A 27 13.45 -16.45 19.65
N THR A 28 13.88 -16.06 20.85
CA THR A 28 14.58 -14.78 21.06
C THR A 28 15.83 -14.66 20.20
N ASP A 29 16.60 -15.74 20.01
CA ASP A 29 17.79 -15.74 19.15
C ASP A 29 17.44 -15.44 17.69
N ALA A 30 16.33 -16.00 17.18
CA ALA A 30 15.86 -15.71 15.83
C ALA A 30 15.38 -14.25 15.69
N ILE A 31 14.73 -13.71 16.73
CA ILE A 31 14.35 -12.29 16.78
C ILE A 31 15.59 -11.41 16.73
N GLN A 32 16.58 -11.66 17.61
CA GLN A 32 17.81 -10.89 17.65
C GLN A 32 18.55 -10.95 16.32
N PHE A 33 18.71 -12.14 15.75
CA PHE A 33 19.35 -12.33 14.45
C PHE A 33 18.64 -11.58 13.31
N ALA A 34 17.30 -11.57 13.29
CA ALA A 34 16.53 -10.80 12.32
C ALA A 34 16.75 -9.29 12.49
N VAL A 35 16.68 -8.78 13.72
CA VAL A 35 16.85 -7.37 14.03
C VAL A 35 18.26 -6.87 13.67
N GLU A 36 19.31 -7.64 13.98
CA GLU A 36 20.70 -7.31 13.65
C GLU A 36 20.94 -7.21 12.14
N ASN A 37 20.13 -7.92 11.34
CA ASN A 37 20.20 -7.90 9.88
C ASN A 37 19.14 -6.97 9.22
N ASN A 38 18.49 -6.09 9.98
CA ASN A 38 17.43 -5.17 9.51
C ASN A 38 16.22 -5.87 8.87
N ILE A 39 15.89 -7.07 9.35
CA ILE A 39 14.72 -7.84 8.95
C ILE A 39 13.58 -7.54 9.93
N ASP A 40 12.47 -6.98 9.46
CA ASP A 40 11.28 -6.78 10.30
C ASP A 40 10.55 -8.08 10.49
N ILE A 41 10.06 -8.26 11.71
CA ILE A 41 9.10 -9.31 12.04
C ILE A 41 7.76 -8.61 12.25
N VAL A 42 6.76 -8.95 11.45
CA VAL A 42 5.43 -8.35 11.51
C VAL A 42 4.40 -9.43 11.81
N PHE A 43 3.57 -9.19 12.81
CA PHE A 43 2.47 -10.06 13.20
C PHE A 43 1.17 -9.52 12.61
N LEU A 44 0.52 -10.33 11.78
CA LEU A 44 -0.73 -10.00 11.10
C LEU A 44 -1.89 -10.78 11.73
N ASP A 45 -3.05 -10.14 11.85
CA ASP A 45 -4.27 -10.81 12.26
C ASP A 45 -4.88 -11.67 11.14
N CYS A 46 -6.09 -12.20 11.37
CA CYS A 46 -6.76 -13.02 10.36
C CYS A 46 -7.20 -12.24 9.11
N PHE A 47 -7.37 -10.92 9.21
CA PHE A 47 -7.76 -10.00 8.14
C PHE A 47 -6.55 -9.44 7.37
N GLY A 48 -5.34 -9.64 7.90
CA GLY A 48 -4.09 -9.15 7.34
C GLY A 48 -3.65 -7.81 7.94
N ASP A 49 -4.39 -7.26 8.90
CA ASP A 49 -4.00 -6.02 9.58
C ASP A 49 -2.85 -6.32 10.58
N PRO A 50 -1.75 -5.54 10.57
CA PRO A 50 -0.64 -5.75 11.50
C PRO A 50 -0.98 -5.27 12.91
N PHE A 51 -0.91 -6.18 13.88
CA PHE A 51 -1.14 -5.87 15.30
C PHE A 51 0.15 -5.79 16.12
N GLY A 52 1.26 -6.31 15.61
CA GLY A 52 2.55 -6.28 16.28
C GLY A 52 3.71 -6.19 15.29
N ARG A 53 4.79 -5.53 15.70
CA ARG A 53 6.02 -5.41 14.90
C ARG A 53 7.22 -5.45 15.84
N VAL A 54 8.23 -6.23 15.48
CA VAL A 54 9.54 -6.22 16.15
C VAL A 54 10.56 -5.63 15.18
N TRP A 55 11.30 -4.66 15.68
CA TRP A 55 12.24 -3.85 14.90
C TRP A 55 13.43 -3.40 15.76
N HIS A 56 14.45 -2.83 15.13
CA HIS A 56 15.60 -2.28 15.84
C HIS A 56 15.19 -1.16 16.82
N SER A 57 15.87 -1.07 17.96
CA SER A 57 15.68 0.02 18.94
C SER A 57 16.29 1.36 18.49
N LYS A 58 16.96 1.39 17.33
CA LYS A 58 17.57 2.58 16.74
C LYS A 58 16.54 3.41 15.97
N LEU A 59 16.84 4.68 15.71
CA LEU A 59 16.11 5.45 14.71
C LEU A 59 16.61 5.05 13.32
N GLY A 60 15.70 4.94 12.34
CA GLY A 60 16.09 4.57 10.97
C GLY A 60 16.93 5.66 10.27
N SER A 61 16.79 6.92 10.70
CA SER A 61 17.59 8.05 10.21
C SER A 61 17.58 9.21 11.23
N THR A 62 17.97 10.41 10.79
CA THR A 62 18.07 11.61 11.63
C THR A 62 16.70 12.12 12.11
N VAL A 63 16.64 12.64 13.34
CA VAL A 63 15.42 13.25 13.92
C VAL A 63 14.99 14.51 13.16
N LEU A 64 15.91 15.15 12.44
CA LEU A 64 15.63 16.34 11.64
C LEU A 64 14.50 16.10 10.62
N ILE A 65 14.49 14.92 9.97
CA ILE A 65 13.46 14.54 8.99
C ILE A 65 12.06 14.60 9.62
N ARG A 66 11.90 14.09 10.84
CA ARG A 66 10.60 14.10 11.55
C ARG A 66 10.15 15.52 11.90
N ARG A 67 11.07 16.39 12.34
CA ARG A 67 10.76 17.80 12.60
C ARG A 67 10.28 18.49 11.33
N ARG A 68 10.99 18.28 10.23
CA ARG A 68 10.61 18.84 8.92
C ARG A 68 9.31 18.26 8.37
N GLN A 69 9.02 16.99 8.62
CA GLN A 69 7.73 16.38 8.26
C GLN A 69 6.56 17.08 8.98
N LEU A 70 6.70 17.35 10.27
CA LEU A 70 5.69 18.11 11.04
C LEU A 70 5.50 19.53 10.51
N GLU A 71 6.61 20.23 10.20
CA GLU A 71 6.57 21.57 9.61
C GLU A 71 5.91 21.56 8.21
N ALA A 72 6.26 20.59 7.37
CA ALA A 72 5.74 20.46 6.01
C ALA A 72 4.23 20.27 5.97
N GLY A 73 3.64 19.59 6.96
CA GLY A 73 2.20 19.41 7.07
C GLY A 73 1.40 20.71 7.22
N ARG A 74 2.06 21.83 7.58
CA ARG A 74 1.45 23.17 7.68
C ARG A 74 1.78 24.07 6.49
N GLY A 75 2.68 23.65 5.62
CA GLY A 75 3.15 24.44 4.49
C GLY A 75 2.64 23.94 3.14
N GLU A 76 3.06 24.62 2.08
CA GLU A 76 2.73 24.28 0.69
C GLU A 76 3.27 22.90 0.30
N LEU A 77 4.40 22.47 0.89
CA LEU A 77 5.00 21.17 0.59
C LEU A 77 4.07 20.00 0.95
N GLY A 78 3.45 20.03 2.13
CA GLY A 78 2.52 18.98 2.55
C GLY A 78 1.28 18.94 1.64
N PHE A 79 0.76 20.11 1.27
CA PHE A 79 -0.34 20.22 0.31
C PHE A 79 0.03 19.64 -1.06
N GLY A 80 1.18 20.04 -1.60
CA GLY A 80 1.69 19.56 -2.88
C GLY A 80 1.83 18.04 -2.91
N LEU A 81 2.44 17.46 -1.87
CA LEU A 81 2.62 16.01 -1.75
C LEU A 81 1.29 15.26 -1.64
N ALA A 82 0.36 15.71 -0.79
CA ALA A 82 -0.95 15.08 -0.65
C ALA A 82 -1.76 15.12 -1.95
N ARG A 83 -1.76 16.29 -2.63
CA ARG A 83 -2.42 16.46 -3.93
C ARG A 83 -1.80 15.53 -4.98
N GLU A 84 -0.47 15.50 -5.07
CA GLU A 84 0.26 14.66 -6.02
C GLU A 84 -0.02 13.17 -5.81
N TRP A 85 -0.07 12.68 -4.56
CA TRP A 85 -0.39 11.29 -4.29
C TRP A 85 -1.81 10.89 -4.72
N VAL A 86 -2.80 11.76 -4.51
CA VAL A 86 -4.17 11.50 -4.98
C VAL A 86 -4.24 11.53 -6.50
N VAL A 87 -3.59 12.50 -7.16
CA VAL A 87 -3.50 12.53 -8.62
C VAL A 87 -2.85 11.25 -9.15
N GLN A 88 -1.73 10.83 -8.57
CA GLN A 88 -1.00 9.63 -8.98
C GLN A 88 -1.81 8.35 -8.72
N LYS A 89 -2.57 8.28 -7.61
CA LYS A 89 -3.53 7.19 -7.36
C LYS A 89 -4.54 7.08 -8.49
N VAL A 90 -5.21 8.18 -8.83
CA VAL A 90 -6.24 8.20 -9.89
C VAL A 90 -5.63 7.89 -11.24
N GLU A 91 -4.42 8.39 -11.54
CA GLU A 91 -3.71 8.06 -12.78
C GLU A 91 -3.37 6.57 -12.88
N ASN A 92 -2.89 5.97 -11.79
CA ASN A 92 -2.60 4.54 -11.74
C ASN A 92 -3.87 3.69 -12.00
N GLN A 93 -5.01 4.12 -11.44
CA GLN A 93 -6.31 3.50 -11.65
C GLN A 93 -6.78 3.66 -13.10
N LEU A 94 -6.65 4.86 -13.69
CA LEU A 94 -6.96 5.14 -15.10
C LEU A 94 -6.16 4.26 -16.05
N VAL A 95 -4.84 4.20 -15.87
CA VAL A 95 -3.95 3.35 -16.69
C VAL A 95 -4.40 1.90 -16.61
N PHE A 96 -4.77 1.42 -15.42
CA PHE A 96 -5.23 0.04 -15.28
C PHE A 96 -6.58 -0.22 -15.93
N LEU A 97 -7.59 0.66 -15.76
CA LEU A 97 -8.87 0.51 -16.45
C LEU A 97 -8.70 0.58 -17.98
N LYS A 98 -7.83 1.46 -18.48
CA LYS A 98 -7.47 1.53 -19.90
C LYS A 98 -6.85 0.21 -20.40
N ASP A 99 -5.98 -0.41 -19.61
CA ASP A 99 -5.41 -1.72 -19.92
C ASP A 99 -6.47 -2.84 -19.92
N LEU A 100 -7.40 -2.83 -18.95
CA LEU A 100 -8.50 -3.79 -18.85
C LEU A 100 -9.49 -3.65 -20.02
N LYS A 101 -9.78 -2.41 -20.44
CA LYS A 101 -10.67 -2.06 -21.55
C LYS A 101 -10.19 -2.64 -22.89
N LYS A 102 -8.87 -2.67 -23.15
CA LYS A 102 -8.30 -3.22 -24.39
C LYS A 102 -8.67 -4.69 -24.62
N ASN A 103 -8.76 -5.47 -23.55
CA ASN A 103 -8.96 -6.92 -23.61
C ASN A 103 -10.41 -7.35 -23.33
N ARG A 104 -11.37 -6.41 -23.28
CA ARG A 104 -12.78 -6.68 -22.93
C ARG A 104 -13.76 -5.92 -23.84
N PRO A 105 -13.98 -6.41 -25.08
CA PRO A 105 -14.86 -5.74 -26.04
C PRO A 105 -16.31 -5.56 -25.54
N SER A 106 -16.84 -6.54 -24.79
CA SER A 106 -18.23 -6.57 -24.33
C SER A 106 -18.61 -5.46 -23.34
N VAL A 107 -17.64 -4.92 -22.61
CA VAL A 107 -17.84 -3.88 -21.58
C VAL A 107 -17.03 -2.63 -21.90
N ARG A 108 -16.57 -2.48 -23.15
CA ARG A 108 -15.64 -1.43 -23.58
C ARG A 108 -16.21 -0.03 -23.43
N GLU A 109 -17.47 0.17 -23.81
CA GLU A 109 -18.15 1.47 -23.73
C GLU A 109 -18.44 1.84 -22.30
N LEU A 110 -19.00 0.92 -21.51
CA LEU A 110 -19.22 1.10 -20.07
C LEU A 110 -17.93 1.47 -19.32
N LEU A 111 -16.82 0.76 -19.58
CA LEU A 111 -15.51 1.13 -19.02
C LEU A 111 -15.04 2.50 -19.51
N GLY A 112 -15.45 2.93 -20.71
CA GLY A 112 -15.18 4.27 -21.23
C GLY A 112 -15.82 5.38 -20.40
N GLU A 113 -17.05 5.17 -19.94
CA GLU A 113 -17.79 6.12 -19.09
C GLU A 113 -17.05 6.31 -17.75
N TYR A 114 -16.72 5.21 -17.05
CA TYR A 114 -15.95 5.26 -15.80
C TYR A 114 -14.56 5.91 -15.98
N ILE A 115 -13.88 5.64 -17.11
CA ILE A 115 -12.58 6.27 -17.42
C ILE A 115 -12.75 7.79 -17.58
N GLY A 116 -13.80 8.24 -18.26
CA GLY A 116 -14.09 9.67 -18.43
C GLY A 116 -14.36 10.37 -17.10
N GLU A 117 -15.17 9.76 -16.24
CA GLU A 117 -15.45 10.28 -14.89
C GLU A 117 -14.18 10.39 -14.04
N LEU A 118 -13.32 9.37 -14.06
CA LEU A 118 -12.05 9.39 -13.34
C LEU A 118 -11.08 10.47 -13.88
N GLU A 119 -11.06 10.72 -15.19
CA GLU A 119 -10.29 11.81 -15.79
C GLU A 119 -10.78 13.18 -15.29
N GLU A 120 -12.10 13.36 -15.15
CA GLU A 120 -12.68 14.58 -14.57
C GLU A 120 -12.29 14.74 -13.09
N PHE A 121 -12.39 13.69 -12.28
CA PHE A 121 -11.95 13.75 -10.88
C PHE A 121 -10.45 14.05 -10.75
N ARG A 122 -9.60 13.44 -11.59
CA ARG A 122 -8.17 13.73 -11.62
C ARG A 122 -7.93 15.22 -11.90
N GLY A 123 -8.57 15.77 -12.93
CA GLY A 123 -8.45 17.18 -13.30
C GLY A 123 -8.90 18.13 -12.19
N LYS A 124 -10.00 17.78 -11.48
CA LYS A 124 -10.47 18.56 -10.32
C LYS A 124 -9.46 18.57 -9.18
N VAL A 125 -8.81 17.45 -8.87
CA VAL A 125 -7.78 17.37 -7.83
C VAL A 125 -6.53 18.16 -8.24
N GLU A 126 -6.10 18.01 -9.49
CA GLU A 126 -4.91 18.68 -10.03
C GLU A 126 -5.05 20.21 -10.00
N ALA A 127 -6.25 20.72 -10.28
CA ALA A 127 -6.56 22.15 -10.26
C ALA A 127 -6.69 22.76 -8.84
N LEU A 128 -6.62 21.96 -7.77
CA LEU A 128 -6.68 22.49 -6.41
C LEU A 128 -5.39 23.26 -6.08
N GLU A 129 -5.57 24.43 -5.48
CA GLU A 129 -4.51 25.28 -4.95
C GLU A 129 -4.82 25.71 -3.51
N GLY A 130 -3.78 26.03 -2.75
CA GLY A 130 -3.86 26.53 -1.38
C GLY A 130 -3.09 25.67 -0.38
N LEU A 131 -3.58 25.64 0.85
CA LEU A 131 -2.98 24.88 1.95
C LEU A 131 -3.85 23.67 2.33
N LEU A 132 -3.25 22.71 3.03
CA LEU A 132 -3.94 21.51 3.49
C LEU A 132 -5.13 21.84 4.40
N GLU A 133 -4.99 22.84 5.28
CA GLU A 133 -6.04 23.21 6.23
C GLU A 133 -7.37 23.53 5.53
N ASP A 134 -7.31 24.26 4.41
CA ASP A 134 -8.49 24.68 3.65
C ASP A 134 -8.99 23.63 2.66
N ARG A 135 -8.10 22.77 2.14
CA ARG A 135 -8.38 21.88 1.00
C ARG A 135 -8.48 20.40 1.35
N ARG A 136 -8.13 19.99 2.57
CA ARG A 136 -8.12 18.58 2.98
C ARG A 136 -9.45 17.87 2.70
N LEU A 137 -10.57 18.46 3.10
CA LEU A 137 -11.90 17.87 2.88
C LEU A 137 -12.24 17.76 1.39
N SER A 138 -11.84 18.75 0.58
CA SER A 138 -12.04 18.71 -0.88
C SER A 138 -11.22 17.60 -1.53
N ILE A 139 -9.95 17.44 -1.14
CA ILE A 139 -9.08 16.37 -1.64
C ILE A 139 -9.67 15.00 -1.26
N MET A 140 -10.04 14.80 0.01
CA MET A 140 -10.63 13.54 0.48
C MET A 140 -11.98 13.23 -0.19
N GLY A 141 -12.81 14.25 -0.43
CA GLY A 141 -14.09 14.09 -1.12
C GLY A 141 -13.90 13.60 -2.56
N LEU A 142 -13.00 14.25 -3.31
CA LEU A 142 -12.68 13.86 -4.69
C LEU A 142 -12.03 12.47 -4.75
N GLU A 143 -11.12 12.17 -3.82
CA GLU A 143 -10.48 10.86 -3.69
C GLU A 143 -11.51 9.75 -3.42
N GLY A 144 -12.49 10.00 -2.55
CA GLY A 144 -13.55 9.05 -2.24
C GLY A 144 -14.50 8.82 -3.42
N MET A 145 -14.85 9.87 -4.16
CA MET A 145 -15.66 9.77 -5.38
C MET A 145 -14.92 8.99 -6.48
N ALA A 146 -13.65 9.30 -6.72
CA ALA A 146 -12.81 8.58 -7.67
C ALA A 146 -12.66 7.11 -7.27
N SER A 147 -12.43 6.82 -5.99
CA SER A 147 -12.34 5.44 -5.50
C SER A 147 -13.64 4.65 -5.72
N ARG A 148 -14.80 5.26 -5.47
CA ARG A 148 -16.10 4.61 -5.73
C ARG A 148 -16.25 4.27 -7.23
N CYS A 149 -16.09 5.27 -8.09
CA CYS A 149 -16.14 5.13 -9.55
C CYS A 149 -15.20 4.01 -10.04
N TYR A 150 -13.96 3.97 -9.53
CA TYR A 150 -12.99 2.92 -9.86
C TYR A 150 -13.44 1.52 -9.43
N PHE A 151 -13.94 1.35 -8.21
CA PHE A 151 -14.36 0.03 -7.72
C PHE A 151 -15.65 -0.45 -8.37
N ASP A 152 -16.56 0.45 -8.74
CA ASP A 152 -17.75 0.12 -9.53
C ASP A 152 -17.35 -0.41 -10.92
N ALA A 153 -16.37 0.24 -11.57
CA ALA A 153 -15.79 -0.22 -12.83
C ALA A 153 -15.12 -1.60 -12.69
N LEU A 154 -14.44 -1.88 -11.57
CA LEU A 154 -13.85 -3.19 -11.31
C LEU A 154 -14.92 -4.27 -11.08
N SER A 155 -16.01 -3.94 -10.38
CA SER A 155 -17.10 -4.89 -10.14
C SER A 155 -17.76 -5.32 -11.45
N LEU A 156 -17.95 -4.38 -12.39
CA LEU A 156 -18.49 -4.66 -13.73
C LEU A 156 -17.72 -5.76 -14.48
N ILE A 157 -16.39 -5.81 -14.29
CA ILE A 157 -15.53 -6.76 -15.01
C ILE A 157 -15.29 -8.07 -14.24
N MET A 158 -15.77 -8.19 -13.01
CA MET A 158 -15.65 -9.43 -12.25
C MET A 158 -16.59 -10.49 -12.84
N PRO A 159 -16.19 -11.78 -12.81
CA PRO A 159 -17.10 -12.88 -13.12
C PRO A 159 -18.36 -12.83 -12.24
N ASP A 160 -19.50 -13.28 -12.74
CA ASP A 160 -20.82 -13.09 -12.09
C ASP A 160 -20.87 -13.51 -10.61
N GLY A 161 -20.28 -14.65 -10.26
CA GLY A 161 -20.20 -15.14 -8.87
C GLY A 161 -19.23 -14.40 -7.95
N TRP A 162 -18.49 -13.42 -8.47
CA TRP A 162 -17.47 -12.64 -7.75
C TRP A 162 -17.68 -11.13 -7.86
N ARG A 163 -18.81 -10.69 -8.42
CA ARG A 163 -19.20 -9.28 -8.39
C ARG A 163 -19.43 -8.83 -6.96
N PHE A 164 -19.14 -7.56 -6.69
CA PHE A 164 -19.22 -6.96 -5.37
C PHE A 164 -19.91 -5.59 -5.45
N VAL A 165 -20.52 -5.14 -4.35
CA VAL A 165 -21.25 -3.84 -4.34
C VAL A 165 -20.31 -2.66 -4.16
N GLY A 166 -19.22 -2.85 -3.42
CA GLY A 166 -18.22 -1.82 -3.15
C GLY A 166 -17.13 -2.36 -2.23
N ARG A 167 -16.26 -1.46 -1.73
CA ARG A 167 -15.21 -1.87 -0.79
C ARG A 167 -15.78 -2.15 0.60
N SER A 168 -15.44 -3.32 1.14
CA SER A 168 -15.75 -3.74 2.51
C SER A 168 -14.48 -4.21 3.22
N ARG A 169 -14.25 -3.76 4.46
CA ARG A 169 -13.00 -4.00 5.20
C ARG A 169 -13.16 -5.05 6.31
N ASN A 170 -13.84 -4.70 7.40
CA ASN A 170 -13.90 -5.52 8.60
C ASN A 170 -15.37 -5.71 9.05
N PRO A 171 -16.01 -6.86 8.73
CA PRO A 171 -15.50 -7.95 7.89
C PRO A 171 -15.60 -7.65 6.38
N ALA A 172 -14.89 -8.43 5.56
CA ALA A 172 -15.07 -8.43 4.12
C ALA A 172 -16.39 -9.13 3.76
N GLN A 173 -17.19 -8.52 2.90
CA GLN A 173 -18.50 -9.05 2.51
C GLN A 173 -18.43 -10.08 1.36
N ASP A 174 -17.30 -10.15 0.68
CA ASP A 174 -17.08 -11.03 -0.47
C ASP A 174 -15.59 -11.41 -0.62
N GLY A 175 -15.32 -12.38 -1.50
CA GLY A 175 -13.97 -12.90 -1.72
C GLY A 175 -13.01 -11.91 -2.37
N PHE A 176 -13.51 -10.96 -3.18
CA PHE A 176 -12.67 -9.93 -3.79
C PHE A 176 -12.14 -8.97 -2.72
N ASN A 177 -13.04 -8.50 -1.85
CA ASN A 177 -12.71 -7.68 -0.70
C ASN A 177 -11.78 -8.40 0.29
N CYS A 178 -11.97 -9.71 0.53
CA CYS A 178 -11.04 -10.51 1.35
C CYS A 178 -9.59 -10.44 0.83
N LEU A 179 -9.41 -10.72 -0.47
CA LEU A 179 -8.08 -10.72 -1.08
C LEU A 179 -7.46 -9.32 -1.08
N LEU A 180 -8.25 -8.27 -1.36
CA LEU A 180 -7.77 -6.89 -1.30
C LEU A 180 -7.38 -6.46 0.11
N ASN A 181 -8.20 -6.74 1.12
CA ASN A 181 -7.90 -6.35 2.51
C ASN A 181 -6.58 -6.95 2.97
N TYR A 182 -6.39 -8.24 2.72
CA TYR A 182 -5.16 -8.92 3.06
C TYR A 182 -3.96 -8.38 2.27
N SER A 183 -4.14 -8.09 0.97
CA SER A 183 -3.09 -7.50 0.13
C SER A 183 -2.67 -6.12 0.61
N TYR A 184 -3.64 -5.30 1.02
CA TYR A 184 -3.38 -3.97 1.57
C TYR A 184 -2.72 -4.05 2.94
N GLY A 185 -3.03 -5.05 3.76
CA GLY A 185 -2.33 -5.29 5.03
C GLY A 185 -0.84 -5.62 4.86
N VAL A 186 -0.52 -6.47 3.87
CA VAL A 186 0.88 -6.74 3.46
C VAL A 186 1.55 -5.47 2.95
N LEU A 187 0.90 -4.74 2.04
CA LEU A 187 1.45 -3.51 1.47
C LEU A 187 1.66 -2.43 2.53
N TYR A 188 0.73 -2.27 3.46
CA TYR A 188 0.85 -1.35 4.59
C TYR A 188 2.11 -1.65 5.41
N SER A 189 2.37 -2.93 5.67
CA SER A 189 3.57 -3.35 6.40
C SER A 189 4.86 -2.96 5.66
N MET A 190 4.87 -3.05 4.33
CA MET A 190 6.00 -2.63 3.49
C MET A 190 6.21 -1.12 3.49
N VAL A 191 5.12 -0.34 3.35
CA VAL A 191 5.18 1.14 3.35
C VAL A 191 5.60 1.66 4.72
N GLU A 192 5.05 1.11 5.81
CA GLU A 192 5.44 1.47 7.17
C GLU A 192 6.94 1.21 7.41
N LYS A 193 7.44 0.04 7.01
CA LYS A 193 8.87 -0.29 7.10
C LYS A 193 9.71 0.73 6.35
N ALA A 194 9.33 1.05 5.12
CA ALA A 194 10.04 2.01 4.28
C ALA A 194 10.06 3.42 4.89
N CYS A 195 8.95 3.86 5.50
CA CYS A 195 8.89 5.14 6.22
C CYS A 195 9.89 5.16 7.38
N ILE A 196 9.88 4.11 8.23
CA ILE A 196 10.77 4.01 9.39
C ILE A 196 12.24 4.05 8.95
N ILE A 197 12.62 3.27 7.93
CA ILE A 197 13.98 3.22 7.38
C ILE A 197 14.40 4.59 6.83
N ALA A 198 13.49 5.30 6.17
CA ALA A 198 13.78 6.63 5.63
C ALA A 198 13.88 7.72 6.71
N GLY A 199 13.48 7.44 7.96
CA GLY A 199 13.42 8.42 9.05
C GLY A 199 12.11 9.20 9.14
N LEU A 200 11.15 8.90 8.27
CA LEU A 200 9.81 9.47 8.31
C LEU A 200 9.06 8.88 9.52
N ASP A 201 8.17 9.66 10.08
CA ASP A 201 7.24 9.22 11.11
C ASP A 201 5.98 8.64 10.45
N PRO A 202 5.68 7.33 10.63
CA PRO A 202 4.48 6.70 10.08
C PRO A 202 3.15 7.33 10.52
N TYR A 203 3.15 8.06 11.63
CA TYR A 203 1.95 8.63 12.26
C TYR A 203 1.73 10.11 11.95
N VAL A 204 2.62 10.77 11.20
CA VAL A 204 2.51 12.19 10.86
C VAL A 204 2.08 12.35 9.41
N GLY A 205 0.79 12.14 9.15
CA GLY A 205 0.17 12.25 7.84
C GLY A 205 -0.11 13.69 7.43
N PHE A 206 -0.28 13.89 6.13
CA PHE A 206 -0.68 15.15 5.52
C PHE A 206 -2.18 15.19 5.23
N LEU A 207 -2.72 14.14 4.60
CA LEU A 207 -4.12 14.08 4.20
C LEU A 207 -4.99 13.46 5.30
N HIS A 208 -4.68 12.21 5.68
CA HIS A 208 -5.40 11.52 6.75
C HIS A 208 -5.08 12.14 8.12
N THR A 209 -6.11 12.34 8.94
CA THR A 209 -5.99 12.98 10.26
C THR A 209 -5.27 12.10 11.29
N ASP A 210 -4.69 12.77 12.28
CA ASP A 210 -4.07 12.19 13.46
C ASP A 210 -5.13 11.67 14.44
N ASN A 211 -5.77 10.56 14.07
CA ASN A 211 -6.58 9.81 15.03
C ASN A 211 -5.63 8.93 15.87
N TYR A 212 -5.99 8.68 17.13
CA TYR A 212 -5.18 7.87 18.05
C TYR A 212 -4.74 6.54 17.41
N ASN A 213 -3.43 6.26 17.41
CA ASN A 213 -2.78 5.09 16.81
C ASN A 213 -2.98 4.89 15.29
N LYS A 214 -3.43 5.91 14.56
CA LYS A 214 -3.56 5.84 13.10
C LYS A 214 -2.24 6.20 12.44
N LYS A 215 -1.63 5.28 11.69
CA LYS A 215 -0.43 5.54 10.87
C LYS A 215 -0.82 6.36 9.62
N SER A 216 -1.23 7.60 9.83
CA SER A 216 -1.82 8.50 8.84
C SER A 216 -0.90 8.70 7.64
N PHE A 217 0.41 8.88 7.85
CA PHE A 217 1.37 9.02 6.76
C PHE A 217 1.47 7.76 5.90
N VAL A 218 1.43 6.57 6.52
CA VAL A 218 1.37 5.30 5.78
C VAL A 218 0.10 5.23 4.95
N PHE A 219 -1.04 5.70 5.47
CA PHE A 219 -2.29 5.72 4.72
C PHE A 219 -2.33 6.75 3.59
N ASP A 220 -1.58 7.83 3.68
CA ASP A 220 -1.42 8.76 2.56
C ASP A 220 -0.56 8.13 1.46
N LEU A 221 0.62 7.64 1.84
CA LEU A 221 1.63 7.17 0.89
C LEU A 221 1.28 5.81 0.26
N ILE A 222 0.49 4.97 0.94
CA ILE A 222 0.07 3.68 0.40
C ILE A 222 -0.79 3.82 -0.86
N GLU A 223 -1.54 4.92 -1.00
CA GLU A 223 -2.47 5.14 -2.11
C GLU A 223 -1.78 5.03 -3.48
N VAL A 224 -0.53 5.50 -3.56
CA VAL A 224 0.29 5.45 -4.78
C VAL A 224 0.65 4.02 -5.19
N PHE A 225 0.67 3.08 -4.24
CA PHE A 225 1.14 1.71 -4.43
C PHE A 225 0.00 0.67 -4.46
N ARG A 226 -1.23 1.03 -4.04
CA ARG A 226 -2.37 0.10 -4.01
C ARG A 226 -2.64 -0.57 -5.34
N ILE A 227 -2.36 0.13 -6.45
CA ILE A 227 -2.56 -0.40 -7.79
C ILE A 227 -1.85 -1.73 -8.06
N TYR A 228 -0.70 -1.99 -7.39
CA TYR A 228 -0.01 -3.26 -7.53
C TYR A 228 -0.81 -4.40 -6.92
N ALA A 229 -1.40 -4.18 -5.74
CA ALA A 229 -2.30 -5.14 -5.11
C ALA A 229 -3.58 -5.32 -5.94
N ASP A 230 -4.19 -4.22 -6.42
CA ASP A 230 -5.43 -4.26 -7.21
C ASP A 230 -5.24 -5.08 -8.49
N ARG A 231 -4.17 -4.80 -9.24
CA ARG A 231 -3.80 -5.56 -10.43
C ARG A 231 -3.59 -7.03 -10.11
N THR A 232 -2.92 -7.36 -9.02
CA THR A 232 -2.69 -8.75 -8.62
C THR A 232 -3.99 -9.47 -8.32
N VAL A 233 -4.87 -8.88 -7.52
CA VAL A 233 -6.16 -9.49 -7.16
C VAL A 233 -7.04 -9.67 -8.39
N VAL A 234 -7.25 -8.63 -9.21
CA VAL A 234 -8.03 -8.72 -10.45
C VAL A 234 -7.49 -9.79 -11.40
N ASN A 235 -6.16 -9.95 -11.48
CA ASN A 235 -5.54 -10.99 -12.30
C ASN A 235 -5.80 -12.39 -11.77
N LEU A 236 -5.85 -12.61 -10.45
CA LEU A 236 -6.20 -13.92 -9.87
C LEU A 236 -7.61 -14.35 -10.30
N PHE A 237 -8.58 -13.43 -10.27
CA PHE A 237 -9.94 -13.67 -10.75
C PHE A 237 -9.97 -13.90 -12.27
N SER A 238 -9.28 -13.06 -13.04
CA SER A 238 -9.24 -13.18 -14.51
C SER A 238 -8.63 -14.51 -14.97
N LYS A 239 -7.68 -15.06 -14.20
CA LYS A 239 -7.04 -16.36 -14.46
C LYS A 239 -7.79 -17.55 -13.85
N LYS A 240 -8.96 -17.34 -13.24
CA LYS A 240 -9.76 -18.37 -12.55
C LYS A 240 -8.97 -19.13 -11.47
N GLN A 241 -8.05 -18.45 -10.79
CA GLN A 241 -7.28 -19.03 -9.69
C GLN A 241 -7.99 -18.89 -8.33
N VAL A 242 -9.07 -18.10 -8.28
CA VAL A 242 -9.89 -17.90 -7.08
C VAL A 242 -11.09 -18.84 -7.11
N HIS A 243 -11.34 -19.53 -6.00
CA HIS A 243 -12.49 -20.40 -5.78
C HIS A 243 -12.95 -20.30 -4.31
N GLU A 244 -14.17 -20.74 -4.01
CA GLU A 244 -14.79 -20.62 -2.67
C GLU A 244 -13.94 -21.24 -1.56
N GLY A 245 -13.32 -22.41 -1.80
CA GLY A 245 -12.45 -23.08 -0.82
C GLY A 245 -11.17 -22.32 -0.39
N LEU A 246 -10.94 -21.10 -0.87
CA LEU A 246 -9.89 -20.18 -0.37
C LEU A 246 -10.37 -19.32 0.81
N PHE A 247 -11.68 -19.32 1.07
CA PHE A 247 -12.33 -18.48 2.08
C PHE A 247 -13.08 -19.35 3.07
N ASP A 248 -13.17 -18.84 4.30
CA ASP A 248 -13.98 -19.42 5.36
C ASP A 248 -14.97 -18.35 5.84
N SER A 249 -16.19 -18.78 6.18
CA SER A 249 -17.23 -17.88 6.67
C SER A 249 -17.03 -17.50 8.13
N ILE A 250 -17.30 -16.25 8.45
CA ILE A 250 -17.31 -15.69 9.82
C ILE A 250 -18.60 -14.90 10.04
N PRO A 251 -18.97 -14.57 11.29
CA PRO A 251 -20.10 -13.69 11.54
C PRO A 251 -19.98 -12.37 10.77
N GLY A 252 -20.93 -12.13 9.87
CA GLY A 252 -21.03 -10.91 9.07
C GLY A 252 -20.12 -10.83 7.83
N GLY A 253 -19.36 -11.87 7.49
CA GLY A 253 -18.54 -11.84 6.26
C GLY A 253 -17.65 -13.06 6.05
N LEU A 254 -16.55 -12.85 5.34
CA LEU A 254 -15.58 -13.87 4.96
C LEU A 254 -14.19 -13.51 5.49
N TYR A 255 -13.34 -14.52 5.66
CA TYR A 255 -11.90 -14.32 5.83
C TYR A 255 -11.10 -15.27 4.95
N LEU A 256 -9.85 -14.89 4.66
CA LEU A 256 -8.96 -15.66 3.79
C LEU A 256 -8.28 -16.79 4.58
N ASN A 257 -8.55 -18.04 4.21
CA ASN A 257 -8.00 -19.20 4.93
C ASN A 257 -6.54 -19.49 4.56
N LYS A 258 -5.91 -20.51 5.17
CA LYS A 258 -4.48 -20.84 4.96
C LYS A 258 -4.14 -21.08 3.48
N LYS A 259 -5.02 -21.69 2.69
CA LYS A 259 -4.82 -21.92 1.25
C LYS A 259 -4.87 -20.61 0.49
N GLY A 260 -5.88 -19.78 0.77
CA GLY A 260 -6.02 -18.44 0.20
C GLY A 260 -4.82 -17.54 0.52
N LYS A 261 -4.36 -17.53 1.77
CA LYS A 261 -3.17 -16.76 2.20
C LYS A 261 -1.92 -17.21 1.46
N THR A 262 -1.69 -18.52 1.32
CA THR A 262 -0.55 -19.06 0.59
C THR A 262 -0.54 -18.59 -0.87
N LEU A 263 -1.66 -18.76 -1.58
CA LEU A 263 -1.80 -18.33 -2.97
C LEU A 263 -1.55 -16.81 -3.12
N LEU A 264 -2.21 -16.02 -2.27
CA LEU A 264 -2.13 -14.56 -2.35
C LEU A 264 -0.72 -14.05 -2.04
N ILE A 265 -0.10 -14.51 -0.95
CA ILE A 265 1.24 -14.07 -0.55
C ILE A 265 2.27 -14.42 -1.63
N GLN A 266 2.19 -15.63 -2.20
CA GLN A 266 3.08 -16.02 -3.29
C GLN A 266 2.93 -15.06 -4.48
N THR A 267 1.69 -14.82 -4.92
CA THR A 267 1.42 -13.96 -6.09
C THR A 267 1.80 -12.49 -5.83
N LEU A 268 1.60 -11.99 -4.61
CA LEU A 268 2.04 -10.65 -4.22
C LEU A 268 3.57 -10.55 -4.24
N ASN A 269 4.28 -11.53 -3.67
CA ASN A 269 5.76 -11.53 -3.71
C ASN A 269 6.27 -11.51 -5.15
N GLU A 270 5.73 -12.37 -6.02
CA GLU A 270 6.06 -12.36 -7.45
C GLU A 270 5.78 -11.01 -8.10
N THR A 271 4.69 -10.34 -7.71
CA THR A 271 4.35 -9.01 -8.20
C THR A 271 5.39 -7.98 -7.74
N PHE A 272 5.69 -7.94 -6.45
CA PHE A 272 6.60 -6.96 -5.86
C PHE A 272 8.08 -7.16 -6.25
N ASP A 273 8.44 -8.37 -6.71
CA ASP A 273 9.76 -8.70 -7.26
C ASP A 273 9.93 -8.33 -8.74
N ARG A 274 8.85 -8.02 -9.46
CA ARG A 274 8.96 -7.52 -10.84
C ARG A 274 9.70 -6.19 -10.87
N LYS A 275 10.52 -6.01 -11.90
CA LYS A 275 11.23 -4.77 -12.14
C LYS A 275 10.38 -3.79 -12.95
N VAL A 276 10.41 -2.53 -12.56
CA VAL A 276 9.76 -1.41 -13.25
C VAL A 276 10.78 -0.29 -13.46
N LYS A 277 10.59 0.48 -14.53
CA LYS A 277 11.35 1.70 -14.75
C LYS A 277 10.81 2.78 -13.82
N TYR A 278 11.64 3.23 -12.88
CA TYR A 278 11.31 4.28 -11.93
C TYR A 278 12.43 5.32 -11.90
N ARG A 279 12.11 6.58 -12.23
CA ARG A 279 13.05 7.72 -12.31
C ARG A 279 14.39 7.37 -13.01
N GLY A 280 14.28 6.77 -14.19
CA GLY A 280 15.43 6.40 -15.03
C GLY A 280 16.16 5.11 -14.62
N ARG A 281 15.77 4.44 -13.53
CA ARG A 281 16.38 3.18 -13.05
C ARG A 281 15.42 2.01 -13.25
N ASN A 282 15.95 0.80 -13.40
CA ASN A 282 15.15 -0.43 -13.44
C ASN A 282 15.26 -1.16 -12.10
N ILE A 283 14.26 -1.01 -11.23
CA ILE A 283 14.28 -1.53 -9.85
C ILE A 283 13.04 -2.37 -9.56
N LYS A 284 13.13 -3.28 -8.58
CA LYS A 284 11.98 -4.05 -8.12
C LYS A 284 10.89 -3.11 -7.58
N ILE A 285 9.61 -3.44 -7.77
CA ILE A 285 8.50 -2.62 -7.25
C ILE A 285 8.63 -2.40 -5.74
N ARG A 286 9.01 -3.43 -4.97
CA ARG A 286 9.23 -3.26 -3.52
C ARG A 286 10.29 -2.20 -3.18
N ASN A 287 11.31 -2.06 -4.02
CA ASN A 287 12.36 -1.07 -3.85
C ASN A 287 11.89 0.34 -4.25
N VAL A 288 10.86 0.45 -5.10
CA VAL A 288 10.23 1.74 -5.43
C VAL A 288 9.66 2.39 -4.17
N ILE A 289 9.00 1.61 -3.31
CA ILE A 289 8.41 2.10 -2.05
C ILE A 289 9.49 2.71 -1.15
N GLN A 290 10.60 1.97 -0.96
CA GLN A 290 11.73 2.45 -0.16
C GLN A 290 12.38 3.69 -0.78
N TYR A 291 12.60 3.66 -2.10
CA TYR A 291 13.18 4.80 -2.82
C TYR A 291 12.30 6.05 -2.69
N GLU A 292 10.98 5.90 -2.78
CA GLU A 292 10.05 7.02 -2.64
C GLU A 292 10.08 7.62 -1.23
N CYS A 293 10.07 6.78 -0.20
CA CYS A 293 10.22 7.24 1.19
C CYS A 293 11.53 8.02 1.39
N HIS A 294 12.66 7.52 0.84
CA HIS A 294 13.93 8.25 0.90
C HIS A 294 13.89 9.56 0.10
N SER A 295 13.23 9.59 -1.06
CA SER A 295 13.06 10.81 -1.84
C SER A 295 12.29 11.87 -1.06
N ILE A 296 11.19 11.49 -0.39
CA ILE A 296 10.39 12.39 0.43
C ILE A 296 11.24 12.91 1.60
N ALA A 297 11.91 12.01 2.32
CA ALA A 297 12.78 12.36 3.44
C ALA A 297 13.89 13.35 3.03
N ASN A 298 14.54 13.13 1.89
CA ASN A 298 15.55 14.03 1.36
C ASN A 298 14.97 15.39 0.93
N ASN A 299 13.76 15.41 0.37
CA ASN A 299 13.09 16.65 -0.02
C ASN A 299 12.76 17.51 1.22
N LEU A 300 12.33 16.89 2.33
CA LEU A 300 12.02 17.57 3.58
C LEU A 300 13.21 18.31 4.20
N ILE A 301 14.45 17.86 3.95
CA ILE A 301 15.67 18.45 4.51
C ILE A 301 16.52 19.21 3.48
N LYS A 302 16.03 19.33 2.23
CA LYS A 302 16.81 19.86 1.10
C LYS A 302 17.35 21.26 1.36
N ASP A 303 16.53 22.17 1.86
CA ASP A 303 16.94 23.56 2.14
C ASP A 303 17.97 23.64 3.28
N TRP A 304 17.95 22.68 4.19
CA TRP A 304 18.90 22.64 5.29
C TRP A 304 20.29 22.19 4.84
N ASN A 305 20.37 21.21 3.95
CA ASN A 305 21.65 20.78 3.37
C ASN A 305 22.34 21.90 2.58
N ILE A 306 21.56 22.79 1.93
CA ILE A 306 22.10 23.96 1.21
C ILE A 306 22.63 25.01 2.19
N SER A 307 21.95 25.21 3.33
CA SER A 307 22.40 26.14 4.38
C SER A 307 23.56 25.61 5.25
N GLY A 308 23.78 24.29 5.27
CA GLY A 308 24.77 23.61 6.10
C GLY A 308 26.20 23.62 5.53
N ASP A 309 26.37 23.93 4.25
CA ASP A 309 27.69 24.14 3.62
C ASP A 309 28.27 25.54 3.87
N VAL A 310 27.58 26.38 4.65
CA VAL A 310 28.15 27.63 5.19
C VAL A 310 28.56 27.38 6.65
N LYS A 311 29.88 27.18 6.84
CA LYS A 311 30.63 26.97 8.10
C LYS A 311 30.93 25.50 8.44
N LYS A 312 31.93 24.95 7.74
CA LYS A 312 33.06 24.31 8.41
C LYS A 312 34.35 24.94 7.91
#